data_AF-A0A820FFM9-F1
#
_entry.id   AF-A0A820FFM9-F1
#
_cell.length_a   1.000
_cell.length_b   1.000
_cell.length_c   1.000
_cell.angle_alpha   90.00
_cell.angle_beta   90.00
_cell.angle_gamma   90.00
#
_symmetry.space_group_name_H-M   'P 1'
#
loop_
_entity.id
_entity.type
_entity.pdbx_description
1 polymer ?
#
loop_
_entity_poly.entity_id
_entity_poly.type
_entity_poly.pdbx_seq_one_letter_code
_entity_poly.pdbx_strand_id
1 'polypeptide(L)'
;KNEAKIKLKKIYEKIGYPDFIRNQTILNERYGGYPMIENDYFNNEIKILSRDRRRTLLKYQQKVDRTDWQMTPPTVNAYYNPTNNEIVFPAGILQSPLFHKDYPISINYGAIGSIIGHEVTHGFDNQGRQFDADGNIHSWWSKSSLENFEEKTKCFVKQYSTFTFDGHNENGQRTLDENIADNGGLKIAYLAYDKIKQRNLKTDNNLQLPGLNYNSDQLFFIASAH
;
A
#
# COMPACT_ATOMS: atom_id res chain seq x y z
N LYS A 1 2.71 -6.16 -21.84
CA LYS A 1 2.59 -7.32 -20.92
C LYS A 1 3.96 -7.76 -20.34
N ASN A 2 5.01 -7.95 -21.14
CA ASN A 2 6.33 -8.34 -20.61
C ASN A 2 6.92 -7.25 -19.70
N GLU A 3 6.92 -5.99 -20.13
CA GLU A 3 7.35 -4.85 -19.30
C GLU A 3 6.62 -4.78 -17.95
N ALA A 4 5.30 -4.97 -17.95
CA ALA A 4 4.52 -4.99 -16.70
C ALA A 4 4.96 -6.12 -15.74
N LYS A 5 5.34 -7.30 -16.26
CA LYS A 5 5.89 -8.39 -15.44
C LYS A 5 7.28 -8.05 -14.90
N ILE A 6 8.11 -7.33 -15.68
CA ILE A 6 9.42 -6.87 -15.23
C ILE A 6 9.26 -5.88 -14.08
N LYS A 7 8.38 -4.88 -14.24
CA LYS A 7 8.03 -3.93 -13.18
C LYS A 7 7.54 -4.61 -11.91
N LEU A 8 6.57 -5.52 -12.04
CA LEU A 8 6.02 -6.29 -10.91
C LEU A 8 7.11 -7.07 -10.16
N LYS A 9 8.03 -7.72 -10.88
CA LYS A 9 9.14 -8.48 -10.27
C LYS A 9 10.19 -7.61 -9.59
N LYS A 10 10.28 -6.33 -9.96
CA LYS A 10 11.19 -5.35 -9.36
C LYS A 10 10.54 -4.57 -8.20
N ILE A 11 9.28 -4.83 -7.87
CA ILE A 11 8.67 -4.19 -6.69
C ILE A 11 9.47 -4.59 -5.46
N TYR A 12 9.95 -3.60 -4.72
CA TYR A 12 10.66 -3.79 -3.46
C TYR A 12 9.66 -3.79 -2.29
N GLU A 13 9.78 -4.76 -1.39
CA GLU A 13 8.85 -4.95 -0.28
C GLU A 13 9.47 -4.49 1.04
N LYS A 14 8.77 -3.63 1.79
CA LYS A 14 9.16 -3.16 3.12
C LYS A 14 8.07 -3.52 4.13
N ILE A 15 8.41 -4.31 5.15
CA ILE A 15 7.42 -4.89 6.07
C ILE A 15 7.82 -4.60 7.52
N GLY A 16 6.89 -4.05 8.30
CA GLY A 16 7.06 -3.75 9.72
C GLY A 16 7.80 -2.45 9.99
N TYR A 17 9.10 -2.42 9.73
CA TYR A 17 9.94 -1.27 10.09
C TYR A 17 11.31 -1.24 9.37
N PRO A 18 11.97 -0.07 9.29
CA PRO A 18 13.31 0.03 8.74
C PRO A 18 14.36 -0.63 9.64
N ASP A 19 15.31 -1.35 9.06
CA ASP A 19 16.35 -2.05 9.81
C ASP A 19 17.18 -1.14 10.73
N PHE A 20 17.39 0.12 10.33
CA PHE A 20 18.24 1.05 11.08
C PHE A 20 17.73 1.31 12.51
N ILE A 21 16.44 1.13 12.80
CA ILE A 21 15.91 1.39 14.16
C ILE A 21 16.38 0.35 15.18
N ARG A 22 16.81 -0.84 14.73
CA ARG A 22 17.41 -1.86 15.59
C ARG A 22 18.89 -1.58 15.87
N ASN A 23 19.51 -0.66 15.16
CA ASN A 23 20.90 -0.28 15.35
C ASN A 23 20.96 1.03 16.16
N GLN A 24 21.33 0.93 17.43
CA GLN A 24 21.37 2.09 18.34
C GLN A 24 22.33 3.19 17.86
N THR A 25 23.46 2.83 17.24
CA THR A 25 24.42 3.81 16.69
C THR A 25 23.77 4.61 15.57
N ILE A 26 23.20 3.95 14.56
CA ILE A 26 22.57 4.63 13.42
C ILE A 26 21.33 5.41 13.88
N LEU A 27 20.56 4.86 14.82
CA LEU A 27 19.41 5.55 15.41
C LEU A 27 19.83 6.84 16.13
N ASN A 28 20.91 6.80 16.92
CA ASN A 28 21.44 7.96 17.62
C ASN A 28 22.10 8.97 16.68
N GLU A 29 22.78 8.54 15.62
CA GLU A 29 23.27 9.44 14.57
C GLU A 29 22.11 10.14 13.86
N ARG A 30 21.02 9.41 13.60
CA ARG A 30 19.84 9.94 12.90
C ARG A 30 19.01 10.84 13.80
N TYR A 31 18.85 10.52 15.08
CA TYR A 31 17.89 11.16 16.00
C TYR A 31 18.45 11.78 17.27
N GLY A 32 19.60 11.32 17.74
CA GLY A 32 20.24 11.77 18.98
C GLY A 32 20.85 13.17 18.89
N GLY A 33 21.45 13.60 20.00
CA GLY A 33 22.19 14.86 20.08
C GLY A 33 21.32 16.12 20.13
N TYR A 34 20.01 16.00 20.41
CA TYR A 34 19.12 17.14 20.57
C TYR A 34 18.58 17.23 22.00
N PRO A 35 19.04 18.20 22.81
CA PRO A 35 18.48 18.41 24.13
C PRO A 35 17.06 18.96 24.00
N MET A 36 16.09 18.13 24.35
CA MET A 36 14.71 18.56 24.57
C MET A 36 14.66 19.30 25.89
N ILE A 37 13.94 20.42 25.92
CA ILE A 37 13.73 21.20 27.13
C ILE A 37 12.43 20.69 27.77
N GLU A 38 12.54 20.21 29.00
CA GLU A 38 11.37 19.80 29.78
C GLU A 38 10.42 21.00 29.97
N ASN A 39 9.11 20.78 29.82
CA ASN A 39 8.06 21.79 29.93
C ASN A 39 8.09 22.94 28.88
N ASP A 40 8.84 22.80 27.78
CA ASP A 40 8.89 23.78 26.70
C ASP A 40 8.57 23.15 25.34
N TYR A 41 7.31 22.73 25.20
CA TYR A 41 6.81 22.06 24.01
C TYR A 41 7.01 22.90 22.74
N PHE A 42 6.67 24.19 22.79
CA PHE A 42 6.73 25.06 21.61
C PHE A 42 8.15 25.17 21.05
N ASN A 43 9.16 25.43 21.89
CA ASN A 43 10.53 25.52 21.39
C ASN A 43 11.08 24.16 20.96
N ASN A 44 10.64 23.06 21.58
CA ASN A 44 10.99 21.71 21.10
C ASN A 44 10.42 21.45 19.69
N GLU A 45 9.17 21.82 19.42
CA GLU A 45 8.56 21.69 18.09
C GLU A 45 9.30 22.52 17.03
N ILE A 46 9.62 23.78 17.33
CA ILE A 46 10.39 24.64 16.40
C ILE A 46 11.76 24.01 16.09
N LYS A 47 12.43 23.42 17.08
CA LYS A 47 13.70 22.71 16.90
C LYS A 47 13.55 21.48 15.99
N ILE A 48 12.51 20.66 16.21
CA ILE A 48 12.23 19.47 15.39
C ILE A 48 11.99 19.90 13.93
N LEU A 49 11.07 20.85 13.70
CA LEU A 49 10.72 21.32 12.36
C LEU A 49 11.93 21.90 11.60
N SER A 50 12.73 22.73 12.28
CA SER A 50 13.95 23.31 11.69
C SER A 50 14.94 22.22 11.26
N ARG A 51 15.11 21.20 12.10
CA ARG A 51 15.99 20.07 11.81
C ARG A 51 15.47 19.21 10.67
N ASP A 52 14.19 18.86 10.65
CA ASP A 52 13.60 18.05 9.58
C ASP A 52 13.68 18.76 8.24
N ARG A 53 13.44 20.08 8.23
CA ARG A 53 13.67 20.91 7.05
C ARG A 53 15.13 20.87 6.59
N ARG A 54 16.09 21.04 7.51
CA ARG A 54 17.53 20.96 7.18
C ARG A 54 17.91 19.59 6.61
N ARG A 55 17.44 18.50 7.23
CA ARG A 55 17.71 17.13 6.75
C ARG A 55 17.17 16.91 5.35
N THR A 56 15.94 17.35 5.07
CA THR A 56 15.35 17.27 3.73
C THR A 56 16.14 18.09 2.71
N LEU A 57 16.57 19.30 3.05
CA LEU A 57 17.40 20.13 2.16
C LEU A 57 18.76 19.49 1.85
N LEU A 58 19.40 18.85 2.85
CA LEU A 58 20.70 18.19 2.66
C LEU A 58 20.63 16.98 1.71
N LYS A 59 19.44 16.41 1.47
CA LYS A 59 19.25 15.32 0.50
C LYS A 59 19.41 15.76 -0.95
N TYR A 60 19.31 17.06 -1.26
CA TYR A 60 19.32 17.57 -2.64
C TYR A 60 20.56 17.16 -3.45
N GLN A 61 21.73 17.04 -2.81
CA GLN A 61 22.98 16.64 -3.47
C GLN A 61 23.35 15.16 -3.23
N GLN A 62 22.47 14.40 -2.57
CA GLN A 62 22.72 13.00 -2.23
C GLN A 62 21.98 12.09 -3.21
N LYS A 63 22.48 10.88 -3.38
CA LYS A 63 21.70 9.83 -4.06
C LYS A 63 20.47 9.50 -3.22
N VAL A 64 19.39 9.14 -3.90
CA VAL A 64 18.16 8.69 -3.24
C VAL A 64 18.48 7.48 -2.38
N ASP A 65 18.24 7.60 -1.08
CA ASP A 65 18.29 6.48 -0.15
C ASP A 65 17.03 5.63 -0.32
N ARG A 66 17.16 4.47 -0.97
CA ARG A 66 16.04 3.54 -1.17
C ARG A 66 15.70 2.75 0.10
N THR A 67 16.46 2.88 1.19
CA THR A 67 16.13 2.28 2.48
C THR A 67 15.22 3.16 3.34
N ASP A 68 15.03 4.43 2.98
CA ASP A 68 14.19 5.38 3.71
C ASP A 68 12.70 5.02 3.63
N TRP A 69 11.96 5.34 4.69
CA TRP A 69 10.52 5.11 4.80
C TRP A 69 9.78 6.46 4.85
N GLN A 70 8.60 6.53 4.23
CA GLN A 70 7.73 7.70 4.25
C GLN A 70 6.73 7.67 5.42
N MET A 71 6.51 6.49 6.01
CA MET A 71 5.68 6.29 7.18
C MET A 71 6.49 5.68 8.32
N THR A 72 6.10 5.98 9.55
CA THR A 72 6.71 5.40 10.75
C THR A 72 6.11 4.02 11.05
N PRO A 73 6.84 3.11 11.74
CA PRO A 73 6.33 1.79 12.09
C PRO A 73 4.95 1.73 12.78
N PRO A 74 4.57 2.62 13.71
CA PRO A 74 3.26 2.55 14.36
C PRO A 74 2.09 3.06 13.49
N THR A 75 2.35 3.57 12.29
CA THR A 75 1.31 4.08 11.39
C THR A 75 0.37 2.94 10.96
N VAL A 76 -0.93 3.14 11.10
CA VAL A 76 -1.96 2.21 10.60
C VAL A 76 -2.34 2.63 9.18
N ASN A 77 -1.47 2.32 8.23
CA ASN A 77 -1.67 2.60 6.81
C ASN A 77 -0.69 1.75 5.97
N ALA A 78 -0.79 1.78 4.65
CA ALA A 78 0.17 1.23 3.70
C ALA A 78 0.42 2.24 2.57
N TYR A 79 1.46 2.02 1.76
CA TYR A 79 1.66 2.84 0.56
C TYR A 79 2.51 2.15 -0.51
N TYR A 80 2.30 2.59 -1.75
CA TYR A 80 3.18 2.39 -2.88
C TYR A 80 3.93 3.68 -3.23
N ASN A 81 5.23 3.58 -3.50
CA ASN A 81 6.04 4.71 -3.95
C ASN A 81 6.54 4.46 -5.39
N PRO A 82 6.07 5.25 -6.38
CA PRO A 82 6.39 5.03 -7.78
C PRO A 82 7.86 5.26 -8.13
N THR A 83 8.56 6.19 -7.47
CA THR A 83 9.98 6.49 -7.79
C THR A 83 10.93 5.43 -7.26
N ASN A 84 10.52 4.71 -6.21
CA ASN A 84 11.29 3.60 -5.68
C ASN A 84 10.81 2.24 -6.20
N ASN A 85 9.64 2.19 -6.86
CA ASN A 85 8.92 0.97 -7.20
C ASN A 85 8.84 0.04 -5.98
N GLU A 86 8.26 0.53 -4.89
CA GLU A 86 8.21 -0.18 -3.61
C GLU A 86 6.81 -0.15 -2.99
N ILE A 87 6.47 -1.21 -2.26
CA ILE A 87 5.28 -1.31 -1.41
C ILE A 87 5.71 -1.42 0.05
N VAL A 88 5.01 -0.72 0.94
CA VAL A 88 5.41 -0.58 2.33
C VAL A 88 4.23 -0.81 3.27
N PHE A 89 4.42 -1.72 4.22
CA PHE A 89 3.43 -2.07 5.24
C PHE A 89 4.06 -1.88 6.64
N PRO A 90 3.92 -0.71 7.26
CA PRO A 90 4.30 -0.47 8.66
C PRO A 90 3.72 -1.51 9.63
N ALA A 91 4.39 -1.75 10.75
CA ALA A 91 3.92 -2.69 11.76
C ALA A 91 2.50 -2.37 12.28
N GLY A 92 2.12 -1.09 12.30
CA GLY A 92 0.81 -0.62 12.74
C GLY A 92 -0.37 -1.12 11.90
N ILE A 93 -0.19 -1.46 10.61
CA ILE A 93 -1.29 -2.07 9.82
C ILE A 93 -1.36 -3.59 9.97
N LEU A 94 -0.29 -4.22 10.46
CA LEU A 94 -0.14 -5.68 10.56
C LEU A 94 -0.72 -6.22 11.89
N GLN A 95 -1.95 -5.82 12.20
CA GLN A 95 -2.66 -6.20 13.42
C GLN A 95 -4.15 -6.45 13.14
N SER A 96 -4.87 -6.95 14.13
CA SER A 96 -6.33 -7.12 14.06
C SER A 96 -7.04 -5.78 13.80
N PRO A 97 -8.10 -5.73 12.98
CA PRO A 97 -8.74 -6.86 12.28
C PRO A 97 -8.06 -7.27 10.96
N LEU A 98 -7.07 -6.50 10.48
CA LEU A 98 -6.50 -6.65 9.15
C LEU A 98 -5.62 -7.90 8.99
N PHE A 99 -4.86 -8.23 10.02
CA PHE A 99 -3.99 -9.40 10.02
C PHE A 99 -3.86 -10.02 11.41
N HIS A 100 -3.97 -11.35 11.46
CA HIS A 100 -3.51 -12.12 12.61
C HIS A 100 -3.05 -13.51 12.16
N LYS A 101 -1.95 -14.01 12.72
CA LYS A 101 -1.39 -15.31 12.32
C LYS A 101 -2.34 -16.49 12.55
N ASP A 102 -3.24 -16.36 13.52
CA ASP A 102 -4.21 -17.39 13.91
C ASP A 102 -5.61 -17.14 13.30
N TYR A 103 -5.78 -16.10 12.47
CA TYR A 103 -7.04 -15.92 11.75
C TYR A 103 -7.17 -16.89 10.58
N PRO A 104 -8.42 -17.23 10.21
CA PRO A 104 -8.71 -17.89 8.95
C PRO A 104 -7.98 -17.19 7.80
N ILE A 105 -7.34 -17.98 6.93
CA ILE A 105 -6.71 -17.50 5.70
C ILE A 105 -7.70 -16.74 4.82
N SER A 106 -8.98 -17.13 4.80
CA SER A 106 -10.03 -16.37 4.10
C SER A 106 -10.10 -14.92 4.59
N ILE A 107 -10.06 -14.70 5.90
CA ILE A 107 -10.10 -13.36 6.53
C ILE A 107 -8.81 -12.60 6.25
N ASN A 108 -7.64 -13.22 6.47
CA ASN A 108 -6.36 -12.57 6.21
C ASN A 108 -6.22 -12.14 4.74
N TYR A 109 -6.66 -12.97 3.78
CA TYR A 109 -6.63 -12.62 2.37
C TYR A 109 -7.68 -11.57 2.00
N GLY A 110 -8.87 -11.62 2.62
CA GLY A 110 -9.91 -10.62 2.42
C GLY A 110 -9.50 -9.23 2.93
N ALA A 111 -8.84 -9.17 4.08
CA ALA A 111 -8.38 -7.94 4.71
C ALA A 111 -6.98 -7.53 4.22
N ILE A 112 -5.89 -7.89 4.93
CA ILE A 112 -4.54 -7.45 4.54
C ILE A 112 -4.13 -7.90 3.13
N GLY A 113 -4.64 -9.04 2.63
CA GLY A 113 -4.39 -9.49 1.27
C GLY A 113 -4.92 -8.53 0.21
N SER A 114 -6.13 -7.97 0.40
CA SER A 114 -6.71 -6.96 -0.49
C SER A 114 -5.90 -5.66 -0.46
N ILE A 115 -5.41 -5.25 0.72
CA ILE A 115 -4.54 -4.08 0.87
C ILE A 115 -3.19 -4.30 0.18
N ILE A 116 -2.58 -5.49 0.31
CA ILE A 116 -1.36 -5.82 -0.43
C ILE A 116 -1.60 -5.75 -1.95
N GLY A 117 -2.72 -6.30 -2.42
CA GLY A 117 -3.11 -6.22 -3.82
C GLY A 117 -3.36 -4.78 -4.28
N HIS A 118 -3.91 -3.92 -3.42
CA HIS A 118 -4.16 -2.50 -3.67
C HIS A 118 -2.83 -1.77 -3.91
N GLU A 119 -1.87 -1.91 -2.99
CA GLU A 119 -0.54 -1.26 -3.15
C GLU A 119 0.23 -1.77 -4.37
N VAL A 120 0.13 -3.07 -4.69
CA VAL A 120 0.72 -3.61 -5.93
C VAL A 120 0.04 -3.00 -7.17
N THR A 121 -1.27 -2.76 -7.11
CA THR A 121 -2.04 -2.20 -8.22
C THR A 121 -1.73 -0.72 -8.45
N HIS A 122 -1.37 0.04 -7.42
CA HIS A 122 -0.86 1.41 -7.58
C HIS A 122 0.37 1.50 -8.50
N GLY A 123 1.18 0.43 -8.60
CA GLY A 123 2.23 0.34 -9.61
C GLY A 123 1.75 0.41 -11.06
N PHE A 124 0.45 0.24 -11.30
CA PHE A 124 -0.17 0.12 -12.63
C PHE A 124 -1.45 0.93 -12.80
N ASP A 125 -1.81 1.78 -11.85
CA ASP A 125 -2.93 2.73 -11.96
C ASP A 125 -2.64 3.87 -12.96
N ASN A 126 -3.46 4.93 -12.99
CA ASN A 126 -3.28 5.99 -13.97
C ASN A 126 -2.01 6.83 -13.74
N GLN A 127 -1.48 6.92 -12.51
CA GLN A 127 -0.22 7.60 -12.20
C GLN A 127 0.97 6.64 -12.23
N GLY A 128 0.91 5.54 -11.50
CA GLY A 128 1.98 4.56 -11.40
C GLY A 128 2.38 3.95 -12.73
N ARG A 129 1.46 3.81 -13.69
CA ARG A 129 1.79 3.36 -15.06
C ARG A 129 2.79 4.26 -15.79
N GLN A 130 2.99 5.51 -15.36
CA GLN A 130 3.93 6.44 -15.99
C GLN A 130 5.38 6.17 -15.58
N PHE A 131 5.59 5.36 -14.54
CA PHE A 131 6.90 5.01 -13.99
C PHE A 131 7.30 3.61 -14.46
N ASP A 132 8.53 3.46 -14.93
CA ASP A 132 9.10 2.18 -15.33
C ASP A 132 9.41 1.25 -14.14
N ALA A 133 10.13 0.16 -14.38
CA ALA A 133 10.50 -0.81 -13.36
C ALA A 133 11.59 -0.33 -12.38
N ASP A 134 12.28 0.75 -12.71
CA ASP A 134 13.36 1.37 -11.93
C ASP A 134 12.91 2.67 -11.23
N GLY A 135 11.68 3.11 -11.51
CA GLY A 135 11.01 4.27 -10.92
C GLY A 135 11.21 5.56 -11.70
N ASN A 136 11.55 5.49 -12.98
CA ASN A 136 11.71 6.67 -13.84
C ASN A 136 10.44 6.96 -14.63
N ILE A 137 10.11 8.25 -14.79
CA ILE A 137 9.00 8.68 -15.64
C ILE A 137 9.44 8.60 -17.10
N HIS A 138 8.87 7.65 -17.85
CA HIS A 138 8.97 7.62 -19.30
C HIS A 138 7.85 6.77 -19.91
N SER A 139 7.63 6.88 -21.23
CA SER A 139 6.69 6.01 -21.91
C SER A 139 7.28 4.61 -22.09
N TRP A 140 6.73 3.61 -21.40
CA TRP A 140 7.06 2.18 -21.57
C TRP A 140 5.85 1.34 -22.03
N TRP A 141 4.75 2.03 -22.38
CA TRP A 141 3.54 1.43 -22.93
C TRP A 141 3.52 1.60 -24.45
N SER A 142 3.03 0.59 -25.17
CA SER A 142 2.65 0.81 -26.57
C SER A 142 1.45 1.75 -26.63
N LYS A 143 1.35 2.56 -27.69
CA LYS A 143 0.21 3.46 -27.92
C LYS A 143 -1.13 2.72 -27.79
N SER A 144 -1.25 1.55 -28.44
CA SER A 144 -2.45 0.72 -28.36
C SER A 144 -2.76 0.21 -26.94
N SER A 145 -1.75 -0.08 -26.11
CA SER A 145 -2.00 -0.52 -24.73
C SER A 145 -2.49 0.63 -23.86
N LEU A 146 -1.96 1.84 -24.11
CA LEU A 146 -2.37 3.05 -23.42
C LEU A 146 -3.83 3.41 -23.75
N GLU A 147 -4.19 3.43 -25.04
CA GLU A 147 -5.57 3.69 -25.48
C GLU A 147 -6.56 2.69 -24.87
N ASN A 148 -6.19 1.40 -24.82
CA ASN A 148 -7.01 0.37 -24.19
C ASN A 148 -7.12 0.53 -22.67
N PHE A 149 -6.07 1.02 -22.01
CA PHE A 149 -6.10 1.32 -20.57
C PHE A 149 -7.05 2.47 -20.31
N GLU A 150 -6.90 3.58 -21.03
CA GLU A 150 -7.75 4.77 -20.91
C GLU A 150 -9.22 4.47 -21.21
N GLU A 151 -9.50 3.60 -22.19
CA GLU A 151 -10.88 3.18 -22.46
C GLU A 151 -11.48 2.37 -21.30
N LYS A 152 -10.70 1.52 -20.64
CA LYS A 152 -11.17 0.75 -19.48
C LYS A 152 -11.36 1.63 -18.25
N THR A 153 -10.50 2.62 -18.03
CA THR A 153 -10.62 3.52 -16.87
C THR A 153 -11.85 4.42 -16.94
N LYS A 154 -12.37 4.73 -18.14
CA LYS A 154 -13.67 5.42 -18.30
C LYS A 154 -14.82 4.68 -17.62
N CYS A 155 -14.78 3.35 -17.55
CA CYS A 155 -15.79 2.56 -16.85
C CYS A 155 -15.82 2.90 -15.35
N PHE A 156 -14.64 2.98 -14.71
CA PHE A 156 -14.50 3.38 -13.31
C PHE A 156 -14.96 4.81 -13.09
N VAL A 157 -14.51 5.75 -13.93
CA VAL A 157 -14.93 7.16 -13.83
C VAL A 157 -16.46 7.26 -13.91
N LYS A 158 -17.08 6.57 -14.88
CA LYS A 158 -18.54 6.57 -15.06
C LYS A 158 -19.26 5.97 -13.86
N GLN A 159 -18.83 4.79 -13.41
CA GLN A 159 -19.45 4.08 -12.29
C GLN A 159 -19.39 4.93 -11.02
N TYR A 160 -18.20 5.37 -10.62
CA TYR A 160 -18.03 6.06 -9.34
C TYR A 160 -18.63 7.47 -9.36
N SER A 161 -18.75 8.12 -10.52
CA SER A 161 -19.48 9.40 -10.62
C SER A 161 -21.00 9.27 -10.45
N THR A 162 -21.55 8.05 -10.38
CA THR A 162 -22.97 7.85 -10.03
C THR A 162 -23.22 7.73 -8.54
N PHE A 163 -22.18 7.54 -7.73
CA PHE A 163 -22.34 7.47 -6.27
C PHE A 163 -22.55 8.87 -5.70
N THR A 164 -23.38 8.94 -4.67
CA THR A 164 -23.74 10.19 -3.99
C THR A 164 -23.57 10.03 -2.49
N PHE A 165 -22.97 11.01 -1.84
CA PHE A 165 -22.83 11.09 -0.40
C PHE A 165 -23.23 12.49 0.08
N ASP A 166 -24.10 12.57 1.09
CA ASP A 166 -24.65 13.82 1.63
C ASP A 166 -25.17 14.80 0.55
N GLY A 167 -25.81 14.26 -0.51
CA GLY A 167 -26.37 15.05 -1.60
C GLY A 167 -25.35 15.54 -2.64
N HIS A 168 -24.08 15.15 -2.53
CA HIS A 168 -23.03 15.45 -3.49
C HIS A 168 -22.62 14.21 -4.27
N ASN A 169 -22.38 14.36 -5.58
CA ASN A 169 -21.85 13.26 -6.39
C ASN A 169 -20.35 13.10 -6.14
N GLU A 170 -19.91 11.85 -6.06
CA GLU A 170 -18.50 11.53 -6.06
C GLU A 170 -17.84 11.94 -7.38
N ASN A 171 -16.57 12.35 -7.31
CA ASN A 171 -15.82 12.69 -8.50
C ASN A 171 -15.00 11.48 -8.94
N GLY A 172 -15.57 10.65 -9.81
CA GLY A 172 -14.92 9.42 -10.30
C GLY A 172 -13.60 9.64 -11.02
N GLN A 173 -13.32 10.86 -11.52
CA GLN A 173 -12.03 11.21 -12.10
C GLN A 173 -10.97 11.48 -11.01
N ARG A 174 -11.38 12.10 -9.89
CA ARG A 174 -10.51 12.38 -8.75
C ARG A 174 -10.14 11.13 -7.98
N THR A 175 -11.06 10.18 -7.85
CA THR A 175 -10.87 8.92 -7.11
C THR A 175 -10.34 7.78 -7.99
N LEU A 176 -10.01 8.05 -9.26
CA LEU A 176 -9.77 7.00 -10.25
C LEU A 176 -8.65 6.03 -9.86
N ASP A 177 -7.53 6.54 -9.34
CA ASP A 177 -6.37 5.72 -8.98
C ASP A 177 -6.71 4.75 -7.85
N GLU A 178 -7.33 5.25 -6.77
CA GLU A 178 -7.83 4.44 -5.65
C GLU A 178 -8.87 3.42 -6.11
N ASN A 179 -9.80 3.81 -6.98
CA ASN A 179 -10.82 2.91 -7.50
C ASN A 179 -10.21 1.76 -8.32
N ILE A 180 -9.16 2.03 -9.11
CA ILE A 180 -8.41 1.01 -9.84
C ILE A 180 -7.70 0.10 -8.84
N ALA A 181 -7.05 0.67 -7.83
CA ALA A 181 -6.30 -0.06 -6.81
C ALA A 181 -7.20 -0.98 -5.97
N ASP A 182 -8.36 -0.51 -5.51
CA ASP A 182 -9.34 -1.30 -4.76
C ASP A 182 -9.84 -2.51 -5.56
N ASN A 183 -10.27 -2.26 -6.79
CA ASN A 183 -10.82 -3.33 -7.65
C ASN A 183 -9.73 -4.32 -8.10
N GLY A 184 -8.53 -3.83 -8.37
CA GLY A 184 -7.38 -4.66 -8.68
C GLY A 184 -6.94 -5.49 -7.47
N GLY A 185 -6.86 -4.86 -6.31
CA GLY A 185 -6.40 -5.45 -5.07
C GLY A 185 -7.31 -6.57 -4.58
N LEU A 186 -8.61 -6.30 -4.45
CA LEU A 186 -9.59 -7.31 -4.05
C LEU A 186 -9.58 -8.52 -5.01
N LYS A 187 -9.50 -8.26 -6.32
CA LYS A 187 -9.43 -9.31 -7.35
C LYS A 187 -8.16 -10.14 -7.22
N ILE A 188 -6.99 -9.50 -7.07
CA ILE A 188 -5.71 -10.19 -6.94
C ILE A 188 -5.69 -11.04 -5.66
N ALA A 189 -6.19 -10.48 -4.55
CA ALA A 189 -6.29 -11.17 -3.27
C ALA A 189 -7.18 -12.41 -3.35
N TYR A 190 -8.36 -12.29 -3.97
CA TYR A 190 -9.26 -13.42 -4.15
C TYR A 190 -8.66 -14.50 -5.05
N LEU A 191 -7.99 -14.13 -6.16
CA LEU A 191 -7.29 -15.09 -7.02
C LEU A 191 -6.13 -15.78 -6.29
N ALA A 192 -5.43 -15.08 -5.40
CA ALA A 192 -4.37 -15.65 -4.58
C ALA A 192 -4.92 -16.64 -3.56
N TYR A 193 -6.01 -16.29 -2.88
CA TYR A 193 -6.72 -17.15 -1.95
C TYR A 193 -7.27 -18.41 -2.65
N ASP A 194 -7.92 -18.25 -3.82
CA ASP A 194 -8.43 -19.37 -4.60
C ASP A 194 -7.34 -20.34 -5.04
N LYS A 195 -6.19 -19.81 -5.48
CA LYS A 195 -5.01 -20.61 -5.81
C LYS A 195 -4.46 -21.39 -4.62
N ILE A 196 -4.57 -20.86 -3.41
CA ILE A 196 -4.16 -21.53 -2.18
C ILE A 196 -5.14 -22.65 -1.81
N LYS A 197 -6.45 -22.40 -1.91
CA LYS A 197 -7.50 -23.43 -1.78
C LYS A 197 -7.27 -24.59 -2.75
N GLN A 198 -7.07 -24.30 -4.03
CA GLN A 198 -6.84 -25.31 -5.07
C GLN A 198 -5.58 -26.17 -4.82
N ARG A 199 -4.58 -25.61 -4.15
CA ARG A 199 -3.33 -26.32 -3.80
C ARG A 199 -3.39 -27.03 -2.46
N ASN A 200 -4.51 -26.94 -1.73
CA ASN A 200 -4.67 -27.46 -0.38
C ASN A 200 -3.56 -26.98 0.59
N LEU A 201 -3.06 -25.75 0.40
CA LEU A 201 -2.06 -25.15 1.28
C LEU A 201 -2.79 -24.34 2.35
N LYS A 202 -2.53 -24.60 3.65
CA LYS A 202 -3.10 -23.80 4.77
C LYS A 202 -4.60 -23.51 4.60
N THR A 203 -5.41 -24.52 4.34
CA THR A 203 -6.81 -24.30 3.96
C THR A 203 -7.76 -24.26 5.15
N ASP A 204 -8.66 -23.30 5.09
CA ASP A 204 -9.87 -23.24 5.90
C ASP A 204 -11.06 -23.82 5.12
N ASN A 205 -10.83 -24.85 4.29
CA ASN A 205 -11.90 -25.41 3.45
C ASN A 205 -13.00 -25.93 4.39
N ASN A 206 -14.19 -25.35 4.30
CA ASN A 206 -15.35 -25.60 5.18
C ASN A 206 -15.22 -25.07 6.62
N LEU A 207 -14.29 -24.16 6.90
CA LEU A 207 -14.27 -23.48 8.20
C LEU A 207 -15.49 -22.57 8.31
N GLN A 208 -16.35 -22.86 9.29
CA GLN A 208 -17.40 -21.97 9.74
C GLN A 208 -16.96 -21.36 11.06
N LEU A 209 -17.03 -20.03 11.15
CA LEU A 209 -16.78 -19.36 12.42
C LEU A 209 -17.96 -19.65 13.38
N PRO A 210 -17.69 -19.95 14.66
CA PRO A 210 -18.75 -20.13 15.65
C PRO A 210 -19.68 -18.91 15.68
N GLY A 211 -20.99 -19.13 15.56
CA GLY A 211 -21.99 -18.06 15.54
C GLY A 211 -22.22 -17.39 14.18
N LEU A 212 -21.50 -17.78 13.12
CA LEU A 212 -21.68 -17.27 11.76
C LEU A 212 -21.97 -18.41 10.78
N ASN A 213 -23.02 -18.26 9.97
CA ASN A 213 -23.38 -19.23 8.94
C ASN A 213 -22.88 -18.79 7.54
N TYR A 214 -21.59 -18.51 7.45
CA TYR A 214 -20.91 -18.12 6.21
C TYR A 214 -19.81 -19.12 5.87
N ASN A 215 -19.67 -19.44 4.58
CA ASN A 215 -18.54 -20.22 4.09
C ASN A 215 -17.28 -19.35 3.96
N SER A 216 -16.13 -19.98 3.77
CA SER A 216 -14.83 -19.28 3.69
C SER A 216 -14.75 -18.25 2.55
N ASP A 217 -15.47 -18.43 1.44
CA ASP A 217 -15.50 -17.44 0.35
C ASP A 217 -16.34 -16.23 0.72
N GLN A 218 -17.46 -16.43 1.43
CA GLN A 218 -18.25 -15.33 1.98
C GLN A 218 -17.47 -14.59 3.07
N LEU A 219 -16.75 -15.31 3.94
CA LEU A 219 -15.91 -14.72 4.98
C LEU A 219 -14.78 -13.86 4.39
N PHE A 220 -14.23 -14.22 3.23
CA PHE A 220 -13.27 -13.37 2.51
C PHE A 220 -13.88 -12.00 2.17
N PHE A 221 -15.07 -11.98 1.57
CA PHE A 221 -15.72 -10.71 1.16
C PHE A 221 -16.25 -9.92 2.37
N ILE A 222 -16.69 -10.61 3.42
CA ILE A 222 -17.05 -9.96 4.69
C ILE A 222 -15.84 -9.28 5.31
N ALA A 223 -14.69 -9.97 5.36
CA ALA A 223 -13.46 -9.42 5.90
C ALA A 223 -12.90 -8.25 5.08
N SER A 224 -13.13 -8.21 3.76
CA SER A 224 -12.71 -7.07 2.94
C SER A 224 -13.60 -5.84 3.11
N ALA A 225 -14.83 -6.02 3.60
CA ALA A 225 -15.82 -4.95 3.73
C ALA A 225 -15.92 -4.40 5.15
N HIS A 226 -15.36 -5.09 6.14
CA HIS A 226 -15.39 -4.76 7.56
C HIS A 226 -14.12 -4.01 7.99
#